data_AF-A0AAD5LZQ8-F1
#
_entry.id   AF-A0AAD5LZQ8-F1
#
_cell.length_a   1.000
_cell.length_b   1.000
_cell.length_c   1.000
_cell.angle_alpha   90.00
_cell.angle_beta   90.00
_cell.angle_gamma   90.00
#
_symmetry.space_group_name_H-M   'P 1'
#
loop_
_entity.id
_entity.type
_entity.pdbx_description
1 polymer ?
#
loop_
_entity_poly.entity_id
_entity_poly.type
_entity_poly.pdbx_seq_one_letter_code
_entity_poly.pdbx_strand_id
1 'polypeptide(L)'
;MSDKLSSHSATQRLLSAISSLSNVYTSARSLNDDIRELLEQIEIVEKLPLSINLCQLDEWRPRLLSKMRMKISELEEEYRRVVDSEWAKLLGTIERDGPAMSSISFTFADDMQLVLSFFNKVHQTALSNDLFVTKIRSNIPIVPLNIEKAVFRLISDIKTLDI
;
A
#
# COMPACT_ATOMS: atom_id res chain seq x y z
N MET A 1 6.67 17.88 -34.44
CA MET A 1 7.36 18.43 -33.24
C MET A 1 6.55 18.29 -31.95
N SER A 2 5.28 17.86 -31.98
CA SER A 2 4.44 17.74 -30.77
C SER A 2 4.61 16.44 -29.98
N ASP A 3 5.06 15.34 -30.62
CA ASP A 3 5.17 14.03 -29.95
C ASP A 3 6.33 13.91 -28.95
N LYS A 4 7.38 14.72 -29.09
CA LYS A 4 8.52 14.70 -28.15
C LYS A 4 8.16 15.32 -26.78
N LEU A 5 7.30 16.34 -26.76
CA LEU A 5 6.86 17.00 -25.53
C LEU A 5 5.88 16.13 -24.74
N SER A 6 4.97 15.42 -25.42
CA SER A 6 4.05 14.47 -24.77
C SER A 6 4.79 13.24 -24.21
N SER A 7 5.75 12.71 -24.97
CA SER A 7 6.63 11.61 -24.55
C SER A 7 7.39 11.92 -23.25
N HIS A 8 8.01 13.09 -23.14
CA HIS A 8 8.81 13.45 -21.96
C HIS A 8 7.92 13.56 -20.70
N SER A 9 6.69 14.05 -20.86
CA SER A 9 5.72 14.08 -19.75
C SER A 9 5.29 12.68 -19.29
N ALA A 10 5.16 11.72 -20.21
CA ALA A 10 4.78 10.34 -19.87
C ALA A 10 5.93 9.60 -19.15
N THR A 11 7.17 9.79 -19.61
CA THR A 11 8.38 9.23 -18.97
C THR A 11 8.52 9.67 -17.52
N GLN A 12 8.37 10.97 -17.25
CA GLN A 12 8.45 11.51 -15.88
C GLN A 12 7.33 11.01 -14.98
N ARG A 13 6.09 10.91 -15.50
CA ARG A 13 4.96 10.34 -14.74
C ARG A 13 5.20 8.87 -14.40
N LEU A 14 5.71 8.09 -15.34
CA LEU A 14 6.03 6.69 -15.13
C LEU A 14 7.15 6.52 -14.10
N LEU A 15 8.23 7.30 -14.21
CA LEU A 15 9.34 7.30 -13.26
C LEU A 15 8.86 7.63 -11.86
N SER A 16 8.05 8.69 -11.72
CA SER A 16 7.45 9.08 -10.46
C SER A 16 6.59 7.96 -9.89
N ALA A 17 5.76 7.32 -10.72
CA ALA A 17 4.85 6.28 -10.26
C ALA A 17 5.59 5.04 -9.75
N ILE A 18 6.58 4.55 -10.50
CA ILE A 18 7.40 3.39 -10.11
C ILE A 18 8.21 3.70 -8.84
N SER A 19 8.78 4.91 -8.76
CA SER A 19 9.58 5.34 -7.59
C SER A 19 8.73 5.45 -6.32
N SER A 20 7.46 5.86 -6.44
CA SER A 20 6.55 6.01 -5.30
C SER A 20 5.89 4.69 -4.87
N LEU A 21 5.90 3.66 -5.71
CA LEU A 21 5.15 2.42 -5.50
C LEU A 21 5.56 1.70 -4.20
N SER A 22 6.87 1.60 -3.93
CA SER A 22 7.40 0.99 -2.70
C SER A 22 6.99 1.75 -1.45
N ASN A 23 6.93 3.08 -1.50
CA ASN A 23 6.53 3.90 -0.35
C ASN A 23 5.05 3.70 -0.04
N VAL A 24 4.18 3.80 -1.05
CA VAL A 24 2.73 3.58 -0.89
C VAL A 24 2.43 2.17 -0.38
N TYR A 25 3.10 1.15 -0.93
CA TYR A 25 3.02 -0.22 -0.44
C TYR A 25 3.43 -0.32 1.04
N THR A 26 4.54 0.30 1.42
CA THR A 26 5.05 0.26 2.81
C THR A 26 4.08 0.93 3.76
N SER A 27 3.53 2.10 3.39
CA SER A 27 2.53 2.82 4.17
C SER A 27 1.26 1.98 4.37
N ALA A 28 0.70 1.41 3.29
CA ALA A 28 -0.48 0.56 3.38
C ALA A 28 -0.22 -0.67 4.28
N ARG A 29 0.96 -1.29 4.16
CA ARG A 29 1.34 -2.43 4.99
C ARG A 29 1.46 -2.07 6.47
N SER A 30 2.14 -0.96 6.79
CA SER A 30 2.27 -0.48 8.17
C SER A 30 0.90 -0.22 8.79
N LEU A 31 0.04 0.52 8.09
CA LEU A 31 -1.32 0.82 8.55
C LEU A 31 -2.13 -0.47 8.78
N ASN A 32 -2.02 -1.45 7.88
CA ASN A 32 -2.67 -2.74 8.05
C ASN A 32 -2.19 -3.48 9.30
N ASP A 33 -0.88 -3.47 9.56
CA ASP A 33 -0.29 -4.11 10.74
C ASP A 33 -0.69 -3.38 12.03
N ASP A 34 -0.69 -2.05 12.05
CA ASP A 34 -1.12 -1.23 13.19
C ASP A 34 -2.60 -1.48 13.54
N ILE A 35 -3.47 -1.53 12.53
CA ILE A 35 -4.90 -1.83 12.72
C ILE A 35 -5.08 -3.25 13.26
N ARG A 36 -4.35 -4.23 12.71
CA ARG A 36 -4.41 -5.62 13.17
C ARG A 36 -3.97 -5.74 14.63
N GLU A 37 -2.87 -5.10 15.00
CA GLU A 37 -2.39 -5.08 16.38
C GLU A 37 -3.43 -4.46 17.32
N LEU A 38 -4.03 -3.33 16.96
CA LEU A 38 -5.07 -2.70 17.78
C LEU A 38 -6.32 -3.57 17.93
N LEU A 39 -6.71 -4.32 16.90
CA LEU A 39 -7.81 -5.28 16.99
C LEU A 39 -7.48 -6.42 17.98
N GLU A 40 -6.27 -6.96 17.92
CA GLU A 40 -5.78 -7.98 18.87
C GLU A 40 -5.77 -7.42 20.31
N GLN A 41 -5.31 -6.19 20.50
CA GLN A 41 -5.33 -5.53 21.80
C GLN A 41 -6.77 -5.30 22.32
N ILE A 42 -7.73 -4.94 21.46
CA ILE A 42 -9.15 -4.82 21.84
C ILE A 42 -9.67 -6.16 22.36
N GLU A 43 -9.40 -7.25 21.65
CA GLU A 43 -9.84 -8.59 22.06
C GLU A 43 -9.25 -8.98 23.43
N ILE A 44 -7.98 -8.66 23.67
CA ILE A 44 -7.33 -8.86 24.98
C ILE A 44 -8.06 -8.07 26.07
N VAL A 45 -8.30 -6.78 25.85
CA VAL A 45 -8.96 -5.90 26.84
C VAL A 45 -10.39 -6.32 27.12
N GLU A 46 -11.13 -6.82 26.12
CA GLU A 46 -12.49 -7.33 26.30
C GLU A 46 -12.51 -8.60 27.17
N LYS A 47 -11.51 -9.47 27.03
CA LYS A 47 -11.38 -10.74 27.77
C LYS A 47 -10.78 -10.58 29.17
N LEU A 48 -10.24 -9.43 29.51
CA LEU A 48 -9.65 -9.17 30.82
C LEU A 48 -10.70 -9.38 31.95
N PRO A 49 -10.35 -10.05 33.07
CA PRO A 49 -11.27 -10.25 34.18
C PRO A 49 -11.69 -8.91 34.82
N LEU A 50 -12.89 -8.86 35.40
CA LEU A 50 -13.39 -7.70 36.15
C LEU A 50 -12.74 -7.56 37.54
N SER A 51 -11.78 -8.41 37.89
CA SER A 51 -11.08 -8.40 39.17
C SER A 51 -9.70 -7.76 39.10
N ILE A 52 -9.35 -7.08 38.00
CA ILE A 52 -8.07 -6.40 37.84
C ILE A 52 -8.06 -5.14 38.69
N ASN A 53 -6.90 -4.75 39.23
CA ASN A 53 -6.70 -3.53 40.03
C ASN A 53 -7.22 -2.22 39.39
N LEU A 54 -7.55 -2.23 38.09
CA LEU A 54 -8.16 -1.12 37.37
C LEU A 54 -9.65 -0.91 37.69
N CYS A 55 -10.32 -1.87 38.34
CA CYS A 55 -11.76 -1.77 38.63
C CYS A 55 -12.12 -0.74 39.70
N GLN A 56 -11.11 -0.12 40.32
CA GLN A 56 -11.27 1.07 41.15
C GLN A 56 -11.54 2.34 40.32
N LEU A 57 -11.32 2.29 39.01
CA LEU A 57 -11.64 3.38 38.08
C LEU A 57 -12.97 3.04 37.39
N ASP A 58 -14.04 3.72 37.77
CA ASP A 58 -15.33 3.54 37.11
C ASP A 58 -15.21 3.72 35.59
N GLU A 59 -15.84 2.81 34.85
CA GLU A 59 -15.91 2.83 33.38
C GLU A 59 -14.55 2.77 32.64
N TRP A 60 -13.44 2.40 33.30
CA TRP A 60 -12.12 2.39 32.65
C TRP A 60 -12.10 1.59 31.35
N ARG A 61 -12.74 0.41 31.36
CA ARG A 61 -12.77 -0.53 30.24
C ARG A 61 -13.56 0.02 29.05
N PRO A 62 -14.84 0.42 29.17
CA PRO A 62 -15.57 0.99 28.04
C PRO A 62 -14.92 2.28 27.52
N ARG A 63 -14.31 3.11 28.37
CA ARG A 63 -13.56 4.30 27.94
C ARG A 63 -12.31 3.95 27.13
N LEU A 64 -11.53 2.98 27.57
CA LEU A 64 -10.35 2.51 26.84
C LEU A 64 -10.75 1.90 25.49
N LEU A 65 -11.75 1.00 25.47
CA LEU A 65 -12.26 0.39 24.25
C LEU A 65 -12.80 1.43 23.27
N SER A 66 -13.49 2.47 23.76
CA SER A 66 -13.95 3.58 22.93
C SER A 66 -12.79 4.32 22.27
N LYS A 67 -11.72 4.61 23.02
CA LYS A 67 -10.52 5.27 22.46
C LYS A 67 -9.83 4.42 21.41
N MET A 68 -9.68 3.11 21.65
CA MET A 68 -9.05 2.18 20.71
C MET A 68 -9.87 2.06 19.41
N ARG A 69 -11.21 1.95 19.52
CA ARG A 69 -12.10 1.89 18.35
C ARG A 69 -12.07 3.19 17.54
N MET A 70 -12.03 4.34 18.21
CA MET A 70 -11.84 5.62 17.53
C MET A 70 -10.51 5.67 16.78
N LYS A 71 -9.42 5.17 17.38
CA LYS A 71 -8.11 5.11 16.73
C LYS A 71 -8.11 4.19 15.50
N ILE A 72 -8.80 3.05 15.58
CA ILE A 72 -8.99 2.16 14.43
C ILE A 72 -9.70 2.90 13.30
N SER A 73 -10.76 3.65 13.58
CA SER A 73 -11.47 4.41 12.54
C SER A 73 -10.56 5.42 11.83
N GLU A 74 -9.70 6.13 12.57
CA GLU A 74 -8.72 7.06 11.99
C GLU A 74 -7.72 6.34 11.07
N LEU A 75 -7.16 5.22 11.54
CA LEU A 75 -6.20 4.44 10.77
C LEU A 75 -6.86 3.78 9.54
N GLU A 76 -8.11 3.35 9.66
CA GLU A 76 -8.88 2.77 8.56
C GLU A 76 -9.14 3.79 7.45
N GLU A 77 -9.49 5.03 7.83
CA GLU A 77 -9.67 6.11 6.86
C GLU A 77 -8.36 6.44 6.12
N GLU A 78 -7.24 6.49 6.85
CA GLU A 78 -5.92 6.69 6.25
C GLU A 78 -5.53 5.51 5.35
N TYR A 79 -5.76 4.27 5.80
CA TYR A 79 -5.50 3.06 5.04
C TYR A 79 -6.25 3.06 3.71
N ARG A 80 -7.54 3.37 3.74
CA ARG A 80 -8.37 3.46 2.53
C ARG A 80 -7.92 4.56 1.60
N ARG A 81 -7.53 5.73 2.11
CA ARG A 81 -6.94 6.80 1.26
C ARG A 81 -5.69 6.31 0.53
N VAL A 82 -4.80 5.59 1.21
CA VAL A 82 -3.58 5.04 0.60
C VAL A 82 -3.91 3.97 -0.44
N VAL A 83 -4.79 3.01 -0.12
CA VAL A 83 -5.10 1.86 -0.99
C VAL A 83 -6.04 2.23 -2.14
N ASP A 84 -7.16 2.89 -1.86
CA ASP A 84 -8.22 3.17 -2.84
C ASP A 84 -7.84 4.31 -3.79
N SER A 85 -7.01 5.26 -3.34
CA SER A 85 -6.65 6.44 -4.12
C SER A 85 -5.20 6.43 -4.55
N GLU A 86 -4.25 6.48 -3.62
CA GLU A 86 -2.84 6.67 -3.98
C GLU A 86 -2.29 5.48 -4.77
N TRP A 87 -2.46 4.26 -4.24
CA TRP A 87 -1.98 3.03 -4.88
C TRP A 87 -2.66 2.79 -6.22
N ALA A 88 -3.99 2.89 -6.28
CA ALA A 88 -4.76 2.74 -7.51
C ALA A 88 -4.30 3.73 -8.60
N LYS A 89 -4.01 4.98 -8.23
CA LYS A 89 -3.50 6.00 -9.16
C LYS A 89 -2.11 5.65 -9.70
N LEU A 90 -1.21 5.13 -8.85
CA LEU A 90 0.12 4.71 -9.29
C LEU A 90 0.04 3.54 -10.27
N LEU A 91 -0.75 2.51 -9.95
CA LEU A 91 -0.96 1.35 -10.82
C LEU A 91 -1.58 1.76 -12.15
N GLY A 92 -2.63 2.57 -12.14
CA GLY A 92 -3.26 3.07 -13.36
C GLY A 92 -2.32 3.94 -14.21
N THR A 93 -1.33 4.61 -13.60
CA THR A 93 -0.29 5.34 -14.34
C THR A 93 0.70 4.38 -14.99
N ILE A 94 1.14 3.35 -14.27
CA ILE A 94 2.05 2.33 -14.78
C ILE A 94 1.40 1.54 -15.94
N GLU A 95 0.14 1.15 -15.79
CA GLU A 95 -0.61 0.43 -16.83
C GLU A 95 -0.80 1.26 -18.10
N ARG A 96 -1.05 2.56 -17.95
CA ARG A 96 -1.25 3.47 -19.09
C ARG A 96 0.05 3.83 -19.79
N ASP A 97 1.07 4.24 -19.03
CA ASP A 97 2.28 4.85 -19.59
C ASP A 97 3.41 3.81 -19.81
N GLY A 98 3.37 2.67 -19.13
CA GLY A 98 4.38 1.59 -19.21
C GLY A 98 4.52 0.92 -20.59
N PRO A 99 3.43 0.54 -21.29
CA PRO A 99 3.53 -0.13 -22.59
C PRO A 99 4.23 0.70 -23.67
N ALA A 100 4.08 2.03 -23.63
CA ALA A 100 4.74 2.94 -24.57
C ALA A 100 6.28 2.96 -24.41
N MET A 101 6.77 2.43 -23.29
CA MET A 101 8.16 2.42 -22.87
C MET A 101 8.79 1.03 -22.97
N SER A 102 8.11 0.06 -23.60
CA SER A 102 8.57 -1.34 -23.67
C SER A 102 9.92 -1.53 -24.37
N SER A 103 10.33 -0.59 -25.23
CA SER A 103 11.55 -0.68 -26.03
C SER A 103 12.78 -0.01 -25.42
N ILE A 104 12.70 0.45 -24.17
CA ILE A 104 13.82 1.15 -23.50
C ILE A 104 15.03 0.23 -23.33
N SER A 105 14.80 -1.01 -22.91
CA SER A 105 15.82 -2.04 -22.73
C SER A 105 15.27 -3.42 -23.04
N PHE A 106 16.16 -4.39 -23.26
CA PHE A 106 15.77 -5.77 -23.56
C PHE A 106 14.93 -6.41 -22.44
N THR A 107 15.14 -6.03 -21.18
CA THR A 107 14.42 -6.59 -20.03
C THR A 107 13.26 -5.71 -19.55
N PHE A 108 13.07 -4.52 -20.10
CA PHE A 108 12.13 -3.53 -19.56
C PHE A 108 10.68 -4.05 -19.53
N ALA A 109 10.21 -4.63 -20.64
CA ALA A 109 8.84 -5.14 -20.73
C ALA A 109 8.58 -6.26 -19.72
N ASP A 110 9.53 -7.18 -19.57
CA ASP A 110 9.43 -8.30 -18.63
C ASP A 110 9.46 -7.83 -17.18
N ASP A 111 10.37 -6.92 -16.84
CA ASP A 111 10.45 -6.31 -15.51
C ASP A 111 9.17 -5.53 -15.19
N MET A 112 8.60 -4.82 -16.18
CA MET A 112 7.34 -4.09 -16.01
C MET A 112 6.17 -5.01 -15.72
N GLN A 113 6.03 -6.08 -16.51
CA GLN A 113 4.98 -7.08 -16.30
C GLN A 113 5.13 -7.77 -14.95
N LEU A 114 6.36 -8.10 -14.55
CA LEU A 114 6.67 -8.72 -13.27
C LEU A 114 6.28 -7.80 -12.09
N VAL A 115 6.67 -6.53 -12.13
CA VAL A 115 6.31 -5.54 -11.11
C VAL A 115 4.80 -5.33 -11.07
N LEU A 116 4.18 -5.07 -12.21
CA LEU A 116 2.75 -4.79 -12.29
C LEU A 116 1.90 -5.97 -11.78
N SER A 117 2.21 -7.20 -12.21
CA SER A 117 1.48 -8.39 -11.78
C SER A 117 1.58 -8.62 -10.27
N PHE A 118 2.76 -8.40 -9.68
CA PHE A 118 2.94 -8.49 -8.24
C PHE A 118 2.13 -7.43 -7.50
N PHE A 119 2.30 -6.14 -7.84
CA PHE A 119 1.64 -5.07 -7.11
C PHE A 119 0.11 -5.04 -7.33
N ASN A 120 -0.40 -5.48 -8.48
CA ASN A 120 -1.83 -5.69 -8.67
C ASN A 120 -2.37 -6.78 -7.74
N LYS A 121 -1.68 -7.92 -7.63
CA LYS A 121 -2.10 -9.00 -6.72
C LYS A 121 -2.10 -8.54 -5.25
N VAL A 122 -1.06 -7.83 -4.83
CA VAL A 122 -0.94 -7.29 -3.47
C VAL A 122 -2.01 -6.22 -3.21
N HIS A 123 -2.30 -5.36 -4.18
CA HIS A 123 -3.35 -4.35 -4.09
C HIS A 123 -4.74 -5.00 -3.92
N GLN A 124 -5.02 -6.12 -4.59
CA GLN A 124 -6.26 -6.87 -4.37
C GLN A 124 -6.38 -7.43 -2.94
N THR A 125 -5.28 -7.93 -2.37
CA THR A 125 -5.28 -8.32 -0.94
C THR A 125 -5.56 -7.10 -0.06
N ALA A 126 -4.93 -5.96 -0.34
CA ALA A 126 -5.15 -4.73 0.44
C ALA A 126 -6.60 -4.24 0.35
N LEU A 127 -7.21 -4.22 -0.85
CA LEU A 127 -8.61 -3.86 -1.05
C LEU A 127 -9.58 -4.76 -0.27
N SER A 128 -9.21 -6.03 -0.08
CA SER A 128 -10.03 -6.96 0.71
C SER A 128 -9.96 -6.71 2.23
N ASN A 129 -9.00 -5.92 2.71
CA ASN A 129 -8.81 -5.62 4.13
C ASN A 129 -9.55 -4.34 4.54
N ASP A 130 -10.83 -4.22 4.17
CA ASP A 130 -11.70 -3.12 4.58
C ASP A 130 -12.55 -3.54 5.78
N LEU A 131 -12.36 -2.88 6.93
CA LEU A 131 -13.10 -3.19 8.16
C LEU A 131 -14.60 -2.85 8.08
N PHE A 132 -15.01 -2.00 7.14
CA PHE A 132 -16.42 -1.72 6.89
C PHE A 132 -17.11 -2.87 6.14
N VAL A 133 -16.35 -3.74 5.48
CA VAL A 133 -16.88 -4.85 4.66
C VAL A 133 -16.63 -6.21 5.30
N THR A 134 -15.47 -6.42 5.92
CA THR A 134 -15.07 -7.70 6.52
C THR A 134 -14.37 -7.50 7.87
N LYS A 135 -14.51 -8.49 8.77
CA LYS A 135 -13.76 -8.53 10.04
C LYS A 135 -12.40 -9.20 9.92
N ILE A 136 -12.06 -9.72 8.74
CA ILE A 136 -10.83 -10.46 8.49
C ILE A 136 -9.82 -9.50 7.86
N ARG A 137 -8.68 -9.31 8.51
CA ARG A 137 -7.51 -8.64 7.90
C ARG A 137 -6.44 -9.66 7.56
N SER A 138 -6.22 -9.86 6.28
CA SER A 138 -5.16 -10.72 5.75
C SER A 138 -3.81 -10.01 5.78
N ASN A 139 -2.72 -10.77 5.89
CA ASN A 139 -1.39 -10.21 5.74
C ASN A 139 -1.15 -9.76 4.29
N ILE A 140 -0.64 -8.54 4.13
CA ILE A 140 -0.20 -8.04 2.83
C ILE A 140 1.14 -8.73 2.49
N PRO A 141 1.26 -9.41 1.33
CA PRO A 141 2.47 -10.13 0.96
C PRO A 141 3.73 -9.26 0.94
N ILE A 142 4.85 -9.82 1.40
CA ILE A 142 6.16 -9.17 1.38
C ILE A 142 6.66 -9.06 -0.06
N VAL A 143 7.24 -7.91 -0.43
CA VAL A 143 7.93 -7.71 -1.71
C VAL A 143 9.16 -8.64 -1.76
N PRO A 144 9.22 -9.59 -2.69
CA PRO A 144 10.38 -10.46 -2.82
C PRO A 144 11.51 -9.75 -3.58
N LEU A 145 12.76 -10.18 -3.33
CA LEU A 145 13.98 -9.55 -3.84
C LEU A 145 14.00 -9.38 -5.38
N ASN A 146 13.39 -10.31 -6.13
CA ASN A 146 13.32 -10.20 -7.58
C ASN A 146 12.45 -9.03 -8.05
N ILE A 147 11.39 -8.69 -7.31
CA ILE A 147 10.55 -7.51 -7.59
C ILE A 147 11.32 -6.24 -7.26
N GLU A 148 12.02 -6.18 -6.13
CA GLU A 148 12.85 -5.01 -5.76
C GLU A 148 13.91 -4.73 -6.83
N LYS A 149 14.58 -5.78 -7.32
CA LYS A 149 15.56 -5.68 -8.40
C LYS A 149 14.93 -5.20 -9.71
N ALA A 150 13.75 -5.70 -10.05
CA ALA A 150 13.02 -5.26 -11.25
C ALA A 150 12.64 -3.78 -11.14
N VAL A 151 12.09 -3.33 -10.01
CA VAL A 151 11.80 -1.90 -9.76
C VAL A 151 13.05 -1.04 -9.92
N PHE A 152 14.18 -1.46 -9.35
CA PHE A 152 15.44 -0.72 -9.47
C PHE A 152 15.92 -0.62 -10.92
N ARG A 153 15.86 -1.73 -11.68
CA ARG A 153 16.23 -1.74 -13.10
C ARG A 153 15.33 -0.81 -13.92
N LEU A 154 14.02 -0.86 -13.72
CA LEU A 154 13.07 0.01 -14.41
C LEU A 154 13.35 1.50 -14.16
N ILE A 155 13.63 1.88 -12.91
CA ILE A 155 14.01 3.26 -12.56
C ILE A 155 15.31 3.66 -13.25
N SER A 156 16.30 2.76 -13.27
CA SER A 156 17.58 3.00 -13.93
C SER A 156 17.40 3.20 -15.44
N ASP A 157 16.66 2.30 -16.09
CA ASP A 157 16.39 2.30 -17.53
C ASP A 157 15.62 3.56 -17.97
N ILE A 158 14.68 4.05 -17.15
CA ILE A 158 13.97 5.29 -17.48
C ILE A 158 14.91 6.50 -17.36
N LYS A 159 15.75 6.55 -16.31
CA LYS A 159 16.67 7.66 -16.08
C LYS A 159 17.74 7.79 -17.16
N THR A 160 18.13 6.70 -17.82
CA THR A 160 19.11 6.75 -18.92
C THR A 160 18.54 7.39 -20.20
N LEU A 161 17.22 7.56 -20.32
CA LEU A 161 16.58 8.26 -21.46
C LEU A 161 16.45 9.76 -21.27
N ASP A 162 16.48 10.22 -20.01
CA ASP A 162 16.41 11.64 -19.65
C ASP A 162 17.80 12.34 -19.71
N ILE A 163 18.83 11.62 -20.19
CA ILE A 163 20.18 12.11 -20.52
C ILE A 163 20.31 12.26 -22.04
#